data_AF-A0A0G4KND5-F1
#
_entry.id   AF-A0A0G4KND5-F1
#
_cell.length_a   1.000
_cell.length_b   1.000
_cell.length_c   1.000
_cell.angle_alpha   90.00
_cell.angle_beta   90.00
_cell.angle_gamma   90.00
#
_symmetry.space_group_name_H-M   'P 1'
#
loop_
_entity.id
_entity.type
_entity.pdbx_description
1 polymer ?
#
loop_
_entity_poly.entity_id
_entity_poly.type
_entity_poly.pdbx_seq_one_letter_code
_entity_poly.pdbx_strand_id
1 'polypeptide(L)' 'MTLYHQLHASVHAKHSAMRVLHCVSDEATSLAWVTPIFEFYCVAGPNVSRATITQGANKIIQWAKREEERIFIIGGGVF' A
#
# COMPACT_ATOMS: atom_id res chain seq x y z
N MET A 1 9.02 -15.47 7.26
CA MET A 1 8.17 -14.24 7.23
C MET A 1 7.89 -13.93 5.76
N THR A 2 6.64 -13.70 5.34
CA THR A 2 6.33 -13.39 3.93
C THR A 2 6.61 -11.92 3.60
N LEU A 3 6.70 -11.56 2.31
CA LEU A 3 6.93 -10.18 1.86
C LEU A 3 5.91 -9.19 2.46
N TYR A 4 4.62 -9.55 2.47
CA TYR A 4 3.58 -8.74 3.10
C TYR A 4 3.87 -8.47 4.59
N HIS A 5 4.22 -9.52 5.36
CA HIS A 5 4.53 -9.35 6.78
C HIS A 5 5.73 -8.44 7.01
N GLN A 6 6.76 -8.51 6.14
CA GLN A 6 7.92 -7.64 6.22
C GLN A 6 7.53 -6.18 5.95
N LEU A 7 6.80 -5.91 4.88
CA LEU A 7 6.35 -4.57 4.52
C LEU A 7 5.45 -3.97 5.62
N HIS A 8 4.47 -4.73 6.10
CA HIS A 8 3.58 -4.33 7.18
C HIS A 8 4.37 -4.03 8.47
N ALA A 9 5.26 -4.93 8.89
CA ALA A 9 6.09 -4.71 10.08
C ALA A 9 6.96 -3.44 9.95
N SER A 10 7.52 -3.17 8.76
CA SER A 10 8.32 -1.98 8.51
C SER A 10 7.51 -0.69 8.60
N VAL A 11 6.31 -0.63 8.01
CA VAL A 11 5.50 0.60 8.04
C VAL A 11 4.89 0.88 9.43
N HIS A 12 4.67 -0.16 10.25
CA HIS A 12 4.13 -0.05 11.61
C HIS A 12 5.19 -0.05 12.73
N ALA A 13 6.47 0.01 12.39
CA ALA A 13 7.52 0.11 13.40
C ALA A 13 7.30 1.35 14.30
N LYS A 14 7.62 1.26 15.60
CA LYS A 14 7.31 2.25 16.64
C LYS A 14 7.76 3.70 16.32
N HIS A 15 8.77 3.86 15.46
CA HIS A 15 9.31 5.15 15.03
C HIS A 15 9.19 5.37 13.51
N SER A 16 8.29 4.64 12.84
CA SER A 16 8.04 4.81 11.42
C SER A 16 7.35 6.14 11.16
N ALA A 17 8.11 7.12 10.66
CA ALA A 17 7.56 8.34 10.08
C ALA A 17 7.11 8.14 8.62
N MET A 18 7.46 7.00 8.01
CA MET A 18 7.27 6.75 6.59
C MET A 18 5.89 6.14 6.32
N ARG A 19 5.03 6.93 5.67
CA ARG A 19 3.72 6.48 5.18
C ARG A 19 3.80 5.71 3.86
N VAL A 20 4.94 5.76 3.19
CA VAL A 20 5.18 5.08 1.91
C VAL A 20 6.55 4.41 1.95
N LEU A 21 6.58 3.09 1.76
CA LEU A 21 7.78 2.28 1.72
C LEU A 21 7.90 1.62 0.34
N HIS A 22 9.08 1.72 -0.27
CA HIS A 22 9.41 1.07 -1.53
C HIS A 22 10.58 0.12 -1.31
N CYS A 23 10.41 -1.14 -1.66
CA CYS A 23 11.41 -2.19 -1.50
C CYS A 23 11.70 -2.86 -2.85
N VAL A 24 12.96 -3.19 -3.09
CA VAL A 24 13.41 -3.89 -4.29
C VAL A 24 14.19 -5.12 -3.87
N SER A 25 13.91 -6.25 -4.51
CA SER A 25 14.71 -7.47 -4.46
C SER A 25 14.95 -7.98 -5.88
N ASP A 26 15.75 -9.04 -5.99
CA ASP A 26 15.99 -9.72 -7.27
C ASP A 26 14.71 -10.32 -7.88
N GLU A 27 13.70 -10.56 -7.05
CA GLU A 27 12.44 -11.19 -7.45
C GLU A 27 11.33 -10.18 -7.74
N ALA A 28 11.33 -9.01 -7.09
CA ALA A 28 10.21 -8.08 -7.16
C ALA A 28 10.54 -6.64 -6.78
N THR A 29 9.70 -5.73 -7.27
CA THR A 29 9.57 -4.37 -6.75
C THR A 29 8.27 -4.26 -5.97
N SER A 30 8.30 -3.81 -4.73
CA SER A 30 7.12 -3.71 -3.87
C SER A 30 6.95 -2.34 -3.26
N LEU A 31 5.69 -2.01 -2.97
CA LEU A 31 5.28 -0.75 -2.37
C LEU A 31 4.28 -1.02 -1.26
N ALA A 32 4.48 -0.38 -0.11
CA ALA A 32 3.48 -0.24 0.94
C ALA A 32 3.14 1.23 1.12
N TRP A 33 1.86 1.54 1.20
CA TRP A 33 1.35 2.90 1.34
C TRP A 33 0.23 2.93 2.38
N VAL A 34 0.50 3.55 3.52
CA VAL A 34 -0.45 3.75 4.61
C VAL A 34 -1.19 5.08 4.39
N THR A 35 -2.51 5.01 4.24
CA THR A 35 -3.39 6.18 4.21
C THR A 35 -4.18 6.27 5.53
N PRO A 36 -4.91 7.36 5.81
CA PRO A 36 -5.75 7.44 7.00
C PRO A 36 -6.91 6.43 7.05
N ILE A 37 -7.36 5.93 5.90
CA ILE A 37 -8.58 5.11 5.78
C ILE A 37 -8.24 3.65 5.50
N PHE A 38 -7.26 3.41 4.65
CA PHE A 38 -6.84 2.07 4.25
C PHE A 38 -5.34 1.99 4.00
N GLU A 39 -4.84 0.77 3.90
CA GLU A 39 -3.46 0.49 3.51
C GLU A 39 -3.42 -0.18 2.15
N PHE A 40 -2.46 0.23 1.34
CA PHE A 40 -2.26 -0.29 0.01
C PHE A 40 -0.90 -0.97 -0.09
N TYR A 41 -0.90 -2.25 -0.45
CA TYR A 41 0.29 -3.03 -0.69
C TYR A 41 0.25 -3.55 -2.13
N CYS A 42 1.32 -3.37 -2.88
CA CYS A 42 1.44 -3.95 -4.22
C CYS A 42 2.84 -4.51 -4.49
N VAL A 43 2.87 -5.48 -5.40
CA VAL A 43 4.07 -6.16 -5.86
C VAL A 43 4.05 -6.15 -7.38
N ALA A 44 5.15 -5.74 -7.97
CA ALA A 44 5.39 -5.77 -9.40
C ALA A 44 6.62 -6.65 -9.70
N GLY A 45 6.84 -6.95 -10.98
CA GLY A 45 8.01 -7.72 -11.40
C GLY A 45 9.35 -7.06 -11.04
N PRO A 46 10.45 -7.79 -11.19
CA PRO A 46 11.78 -7.24 -10.99
C PRO A 46 12.06 -6.12 -12.01
N ASN A 47 12.95 -5.19 -11.65
CA ASN A 47 13.36 -4.05 -12.48
C ASN A 47 12.27 -3.02 -12.81
N VAL A 48 11.09 -3.09 -12.19
CA VAL A 48 10.09 -2.02 -12.29
C VAL A 48 10.63 -0.78 -11.56
N SER A 49 10.64 0.36 -12.24
CA SER A 49 11.15 1.59 -11.64
C SER A 49 10.24 2.07 -10.50
N ARG A 50 10.85 2.71 -9.49
CA ARG A 50 10.11 3.39 -8.41
C ARG A 50 9.06 4.35 -8.95
N ALA A 51 9.36 5.08 -10.03
CA ALA A 51 8.43 6.02 -10.64
C ALA A 51 7.20 5.32 -11.21
N THR A 52 7.40 4.22 -11.95
CA THR A 52 6.32 3.44 -12.57
C THR A 52 5.38 2.85 -11.52
N ILE A 53 5.92 2.16 -10.51
CA ILE A 53 5.08 1.54 -9.46
C ILE A 53 4.35 2.60 -8.63
N THR A 54 5.02 3.72 -8.31
CA THR A 54 4.41 4.84 -7.56
C THR A 54 3.30 5.52 -8.37
N GLN A 55 3.48 5.69 -9.69
CA GLN A 55 2.46 6.26 -10.55
C GLN A 55 1.22 5.35 -10.65
N GLY A 56 1.42 4.04 -10.81
CA GLY A 56 0.33 3.07 -10.82
C GLY A 56 -0.42 3.03 -9.49
N ALA A 57 0.32 2.95 -8.38
CA ALA A 57 -0.25 2.98 -7.03
C ALA A 57 -1.06 4.25 -6.77
N ASN A 58 -0.55 5.42 -7.17
CA ASN A 58 -1.27 6.69 -7.03
C ASN A 58 -2.63 6.67 -7.74
N LYS A 59 -2.69 6.13 -8.97
CA LYS A 59 -3.96 6.04 -9.71
C LYS A 59 -4.99 5.17 -8.97
N ILE A 60 -4.55 4.03 -8.42
CA ILE A 60 -5.42 3.12 -7.67
C ILE A 60 -5.88 3.78 -6.36
N ILE A 61 -4.96 4.41 -5.61
CA ILE A 61 -5.30 5.10 -4.36
C ILE A 61 -6.29 6.24 -4.62
N GLN A 62 -6.09 7.03 -5.67
CA GLN A 62 -7.00 8.10 -6.04
C GLN A 62 -8.37 7.58 -6.48
N TRP A 63 -8.41 6.45 -7.19
CA TRP A 63 -9.67 5.79 -7.54
C TRP A 63 -10.37 5.25 -6.29
N ALA A 64 -9.65 4.53 -5.43
CA ALA A 64 -10.19 3.98 -4.19
C ALA A 64 -10.80 5.07 -3.32
N LYS A 65 -10.12 6.23 -3.21
CA LYS A 65 -10.63 7.43 -2.51
C LYS A 65 -11.94 8.00 -3.07
N ARG A 66 -12.21 7.83 -4.36
CA ARG A 66 -13.49 8.26 -4.96
C ARG A 66 -14.61 7.24 -4.77
N GLU A 67 -14.26 5.98 -4.56
CA GLU A 67 -15.19 4.85 -4.48
C GLU A 67 -15.32 4.30 -3.05
N GLU A 68 -14.88 5.05 -2.03
CA GLU A 68 -14.71 4.54 -0.66
C GLU A 68 -15.97 3.87 -0.11
N GLU A 69 -17.15 4.46 -0.31
CA GLU A 69 -18.44 3.90 0.13
C GLU A 69 -18.81 2.57 -0.55
N ARG A 70 -18.22 2.28 -1.71
CA ARG A 70 -18.46 1.05 -2.45
C ARG A 70 -17.46 -0.05 -2.13
N ILE A 71 -16.23 0.32 -1.78
CA ILE A 71 -15.13 -0.64 -1.56
C ILE A 71 -14.86 -0.91 -0.08
N PHE A 72 -15.31 -0.02 0.82
CA PHE A 72 -15.17 -0.16 2.26
C PHE A 72 -16.54 -0.18 2.93
N ILE A 73 -16.63 -0.90 4.05
CA ILE A 73 -17.79 -0.85 4.92
C ILE A 73 -17.65 0.43 5.76
N ILE A 74 -18.43 1.45 5.41
CA ILE A 74 -18.43 2.76 6.08
C ILE A 74 -19.71 2.86 6.90
N GLY A 75 -19.57 3.00 8.22
CA GLY A 75 -20.70 2.97 9.15
C GLY A 75 -21.13 1.54 9.44
N GLY A 76 -20.52 0.91 10.46
CA GLY A 76 -20.88 -0.43 10.90
C GLY A 76 -22.40 -0.53 11.15
N GLY A 77 -23.01 -1.64 10.72
CA GLY A 77 -24.45 -1.86 10.85
C GLY A 77 -24.90 -1.60 12.28
N VAL A 78 -25.79 -0.63 12.45
CA VAL A 78 -26.43 -0.35 13.74
C VAL A 78 -27.60 -1.33 13.84
N PHE A 79 -27.47 -2.32 14.74
CA PHE A 79 -28.54 -3.24 15.09
C PHE A 79 -29.16 -2.80 16.42
#